data_AF-A0A7V8XG79-F1
#
_entry.id   AF-A0A7V8XG79-F1
#
_cell.length_a   1.000
_cell.length_b   1.000
_cell.length_c   1.000
_cell.angle_alpha   90.00
_cell.angle_beta   90.00
_cell.angle_gamma   90.00
#
_symmetry.space_group_name_H-M   'P 1'
#
loop_
_entity.id
_entity.type
_entity.pdbx_description
1 polymer ?
#
loop_
_entity_poly.entity_id
_entity_poly.type
_entity_poly.pdbx_seq_one_letter_code
_entity_poly.pdbx_strand_id
1 'polypeptide(L)'
;MRTVWRERLRVVGNESVGPYVLVRLERGRLRPGTPGQFFMLEAPGRVLPRPFSLCLAPSGELGFLVDPIGPGTRAIAALAPGETIAVAGPYGRGWDLAVERPLLVGGGIGVAPLPYLSEQLGGAPA
;
A
#
# COMPACT_ATOMS: atom_id res chain seq x y z
N MET A 1 3.53 23.56 -6.59
CA MET A 1 4.45 22.56 -5.99
C MET A 1 3.62 21.62 -5.14
N ARG A 2 3.59 20.31 -5.43
CA ARG A 2 2.94 19.31 -4.55
C ARG A 2 3.91 18.96 -3.43
N THR A 3 3.58 19.34 -2.20
CA THR A 3 4.38 19.00 -1.01
C THR A 3 4.44 17.48 -0.86
N VAL A 4 5.65 16.94 -0.90
CA VAL A 4 5.93 15.52 -0.62
C VAL A 4 5.96 15.36 0.90
N TRP A 5 5.01 14.60 1.45
CA TRP A 5 4.94 14.34 2.88
C TRP A 5 5.66 13.02 3.18
N ARG A 6 6.68 13.08 4.03
CA ARG A 6 7.30 11.91 4.65
C ARG A 6 6.87 11.88 6.11
N GLU A 7 6.39 10.73 6.58
CA GLU A 7 5.91 10.54 7.94
C GLU A 7 6.37 9.18 8.46
N ARG A 8 6.69 9.07 9.76
CA ARG A 8 6.87 7.77 10.41
C ARG A 8 5.52 7.29 10.89
N LEU A 9 5.06 6.17 10.32
CA LEU A 9 3.77 5.57 10.64
C LEU A 9 3.97 4.34 11.52
N ARG A 10 3.04 4.11 12.45
CA ARG A 10 3.03 2.93 13.32
C ARG A 10 2.42 1.74 12.58
N VAL A 11 3.04 0.57 12.70
CA VAL A 11 2.48 -0.69 12.22
C VAL A 11 1.36 -1.10 13.18
N VAL A 12 0.17 -1.30 12.65
CA VAL A 12 -1.04 -1.70 13.41
C VAL A 12 -1.49 -3.12 13.09
N GLY A 13 -1.03 -3.69 11.98
CA GLY A 13 -1.30 -5.07 11.60
C GLY A 13 -0.21 -5.65 10.71
N ASN A 14 0.03 -6.95 10.86
CA ASN A 14 0.90 -7.74 10.00
C ASN A 14 0.29 -9.14 9.91
N GLU A 15 -0.26 -9.48 8.75
CA GLU A 15 -1.01 -10.71 8.54
C GLU A 15 -0.48 -11.46 7.31
N SER A 16 -0.27 -12.77 7.42
CA SER A 16 0.05 -13.61 6.26
C SER A 16 -1.18 -13.79 5.37
N VAL A 17 -1.01 -13.56 4.07
CA VAL A 17 -2.05 -13.71 3.04
C VAL A 17 -1.47 -14.59 1.93
N GLY A 18 -1.61 -15.90 2.07
CA GLY A 18 -0.96 -16.87 1.18
C GLY A 18 0.57 -16.67 1.17
N PRO A 19 1.21 -16.45 0.00
CA PRO A 19 2.64 -16.19 -0.07
C PRO A 19 3.04 -14.76 0.31
N TYR A 20 2.06 -13.87 0.53
CA TYR A 20 2.28 -12.44 0.80
C TYR A 20 2.09 -12.11 2.28
N VAL A 21 2.48 -10.89 2.65
CA VAL A 21 2.20 -10.31 3.96
C VAL A 21 1.47 -8.98 3.76
N LEU A 22 0.32 -8.83 4.42
CA LEU A 22 -0.40 -7.57 4.49
C LEU A 22 0.11 -6.79 5.71
N VAL A 23 0.83 -5.70 5.45
CA VAL A 23 1.31 -4.76 6.47
C VAL A 23 0.34 -3.57 6.52
N ARG A 24 -0.30 -3.35 7.67
CA ARG A 24 -1.23 -2.24 7.91
C ARG A 24 -0.58 -1.20 8.81
N LEU A 25 -0.67 0.07 8.39
CA LEU A 25 -0.08 1.22 9.07
C LEU A 25 -1.17 2.17 9.52
N GLU A 26 -1.02 2.77 10.70
CA GLU A 26 -1.81 3.94 11.09
C GLU A 26 -1.48 5.08 10.13
N ARG A 27 -2.49 5.62 9.43
CA ARG A 27 -2.32 6.51 8.28
C ARG A 27 -1.67 7.85 8.62
N GLY A 28 -1.80 8.31 9.86
CA GLY A 28 -1.35 9.65 10.26
C GLY A 28 -1.98 10.74 9.40
N ARG A 29 -1.15 11.66 8.87
CA ARG A 29 -1.62 12.78 8.03
C ARG A 29 -1.66 12.45 6.54
N LEU A 30 -1.02 11.35 6.11
CA LEU A 30 -1.00 10.94 4.71
C LEU A 30 -2.41 10.69 4.18
N ARG A 31 -2.66 11.03 2.92
CA ARG A 31 -3.91 10.68 2.24
C ARG A 31 -3.72 9.36 1.49
N PRO A 32 -4.74 8.49 1.38
CA PRO A 32 -4.65 7.25 0.60
C PRO A 32 -4.25 7.47 -0.87
N GLY A 33 -4.64 8.63 -1.43
CA GLY A 33 -4.43 8.95 -2.84
C GLY A 33 -5.56 8.41 -3.70
N THR A 34 -5.26 8.18 -4.98
CA THR A 34 -6.14 7.54 -5.94
C THR A 34 -5.50 6.22 -6.38
N PRO A 35 -6.26 5.15 -6.64
CA PRO A 35 -5.74 3.94 -7.27
C PRO A 35 -4.83 4.24 -8.47
N GLY A 36 -3.75 3.47 -8.63
CA GLY A 36 -2.69 3.72 -9.62
C GLY A 36 -1.54 4.59 -9.09
N GLN A 37 -1.68 5.19 -7.92
CA GLN A 37 -0.58 5.81 -7.18
C GLN A 37 0.19 4.81 -6.30
N PHE A 38 1.35 5.24 -5.80
CA PHE A 38 2.20 4.43 -4.92
C PHE A 38 2.83 5.24 -3.79
N PHE A 39 3.33 4.55 -2.76
CA PHE A 39 4.08 5.11 -1.65
C PHE A 39 5.49 4.55 -1.61
N MET A 40 6.45 5.34 -1.13
CA MET A 40 7.82 4.90 -0.89
C MET A 40 7.97 4.49 0.57
N LEU A 41 8.26 3.22 0.81
CA LEU A 41 8.47 2.64 2.14
C LEU A 41 9.97 2.44 2.41
N GLU A 42 10.47 2.95 3.52
CA GLU A 42 11.86 2.78 3.95
C GLU A 42 12.03 1.49 4.77
N ALA A 43 12.46 0.42 4.10
CA ALA A 43 12.69 -0.84 4.78
C ALA A 43 13.79 -0.71 5.87
N PRO A 44 13.58 -1.28 7.07
CA PRO A 44 14.57 -1.26 8.14
C PRO A 44 15.97 -1.72 7.72
N GLY A 45 17.00 -0.94 8.08
CA GLY A 45 18.39 -1.26 7.78
C GLY A 45 18.76 -1.20 6.29
N ARG A 46 17.99 -0.49 5.47
CA ARG A 46 18.24 -0.35 4.02
C ARG A 46 18.25 1.12 3.59
N VAL A 47 19.11 1.44 2.63
CA VAL A 47 19.33 2.83 2.17
C VAL A 47 18.21 3.36 1.28
N LEU A 48 17.72 2.55 0.34
CA LEU A 48 16.77 3.03 -0.69
C LEU A 48 15.31 2.69 -0.33
N PRO A 49 14.37 3.64 -0.33
CA PRO A 49 12.95 3.34 -0.21
C PRO A 49 12.45 2.52 -1.41
N ARG A 50 11.35 1.76 -1.24
CA ARG A 50 10.75 0.95 -2.32
C ARG A 50 9.32 1.39 -2.59
N PRO A 51 8.89 1.43 -3.86
CA PRO A 51 7.53 1.76 -4.21
C PRO A 51 6.59 0.60 -3.89
N PHE A 52 5.47 0.90 -3.24
CA PHE A 52 4.36 -0.03 -3.01
C PHE A 52 3.05 0.65 -3.38
N SER A 53 2.21 -0.04 -4.14
CA SER A 53 0.81 0.35 -4.30
C SER A 53 0.05 0.19 -2.99
N LEU A 54 -0.95 1.02 -2.79
CA LEU A 54 -1.89 0.84 -1.68
C LEU A 54 -2.82 -0.34 -1.99
N CYS A 55 -2.91 -1.29 -1.06
CA CYS A 55 -3.78 -2.47 -1.17
C CYS A 55 -5.13 -2.24 -0.48
N LEU A 56 -5.13 -1.59 0.69
CA LEU A 56 -6.33 -1.27 1.46
C LEU A 56 -6.21 0.13 2.05
N ALA A 57 -7.35 0.81 2.25
CA ALA A 57 -7.38 2.14 2.86
C ALA A 57 -8.59 2.33 3.80
N PRO A 58 -8.84 1.42 4.78
CA PRO A 58 -9.94 1.62 5.71
C PRO A 58 -9.70 2.89 6.54
N SER A 59 -10.75 3.36 7.22
CA SER A 59 -10.70 4.61 7.98
C SER A 59 -9.51 4.65 8.95
N GLY A 60 -8.56 5.54 8.67
CA GLY A 60 -7.39 5.75 9.53
C GLY A 60 -6.18 4.84 9.27
N GLU A 61 -6.22 3.94 8.29
CA GLU A 61 -5.10 3.05 7.97
C GLU A 61 -4.66 3.11 6.49
N LEU A 62 -3.45 2.61 6.24
CA LEU A 62 -2.92 2.30 4.91
C LEU A 62 -2.40 0.86 4.93
N GLY A 63 -2.92 0.01 4.04
CA GLY A 63 -2.52 -1.39 3.91
C GLY A 63 -1.67 -1.63 2.67
N PHE A 64 -0.55 -2.34 2.83
CA PHE A 64 0.39 -2.68 1.77
C PHE A 64 0.56 -4.20 1.70
N LEU A 65 0.30 -4.78 0.53
CA LEU A 65 0.58 -6.20 0.29
C LEU A 65 2.03 -6.34 -0.17
N VAL A 66 2.81 -7.16 0.54
CA VAL A 66 4.25 -7.29 0.36
C VAL A 66 4.59 -8.72 -0.04
N ASP A 67 5.35 -8.86 -1.12
CA ASP A 67 5.96 -10.13 -1.53
C ASP A 67 7.40 -10.24 -0.99
N PRO A 68 7.70 -11.13 -0.04
CA PRO A 68 8.99 -11.21 0.66
C PRO A 68 10.15 -11.84 -0.16
N ILE A 69 10.30 -11.45 -1.43
CA ILE A 69 11.30 -12.00 -2.36
C ILE A 69 12.73 -11.44 -2.18
N GLY A 70 12.93 -10.30 -1.54
CA GLY A 70 14.26 -9.67 -1.38
C GLY A 70 14.52 -9.11 0.03
N PRO A 71 15.76 -8.70 0.36
CA PRO A 71 16.09 -8.22 1.69
C PRO A 71 15.25 -7.04 2.17
N GLY A 72 14.90 -6.12 1.26
CA GLY A 72 14.06 -4.97 1.59
C GLY A 72 12.60 -5.34 1.84
N THR A 73 12.01 -6.20 1.00
CA THR A 73 10.62 -6.62 1.19
C THR A 73 10.48 -7.57 2.37
N ARG A 74 11.47 -8.46 2.62
CA ARG A 74 11.55 -9.27 3.85
C ARG A 74 11.63 -8.42 5.11
N ALA A 75 12.43 -7.35 5.10
CA ALA A 75 12.52 -6.45 6.26
C ALA A 75 11.21 -5.70 6.54
N ILE A 76 10.46 -5.32 5.50
CA ILE A 76 9.12 -4.71 5.67
C ILE A 76 8.12 -5.76 6.15
N ALA A 77 8.11 -6.94 5.54
CA ALA A 77 7.20 -8.04 5.90
C ALA A 77 7.43 -8.58 7.32
N ALA A 78 8.63 -8.39 7.88
CA ALA A 78 8.96 -8.80 9.24
C ALA A 78 8.57 -7.79 10.33
N LEU A 79 8.03 -6.62 9.97
CA LEU A 79 7.65 -5.59 10.94
C LEU A 79 6.50 -6.04 11.84
N ALA A 80 6.67 -5.95 13.14
CA ALA A 80 5.66 -6.27 14.13
C ALA A 80 4.75 -5.06 14.45
N PRO A 81 3.49 -5.30 14.85
CA PRO A 81 2.65 -4.24 15.41
C PRO A 81 3.35 -3.48 16.54
N GLY A 82 3.23 -2.16 16.53
CA GLY A 82 3.94 -1.26 17.46
C GLY A 82 5.26 -0.69 16.93
N GLU A 83 5.87 -1.33 15.92
CA GLU A 83 7.05 -0.77 15.24
C GLU A 83 6.68 0.41 14.32
N THR A 84 7.69 1.11 13.78
CA THR A 84 7.47 2.25 12.88
C THR A 84 8.25 2.12 11.59
N ILE A 85 7.67 2.65 10.51
CA ILE A 85 8.28 2.73 9.19
C ILE A 85 8.09 4.13 8.61
N ALA A 86 9.12 4.67 7.94
CA ALA A 86 8.99 5.92 7.22
C ALA A 86 8.32 5.68 5.86
N VAL A 87 7.27 6.46 5.60
CA VAL A 87 6.43 6.39 4.41
C VAL A 87 6.39 7.75 3.77
N ALA A 88 6.52 7.81 2.45
CA ALA A 88 6.33 9.04 1.69
C ALA A 88 5.40 8.82 0.49
N GLY A 89 4.55 9.80 0.21
CA GLY A 89 3.59 9.72 -0.90
C GLY A 89 2.23 10.36 -0.57
N PRO A 90 1.19 10.08 -1.38
CA PRO A 90 1.22 9.24 -2.59
C PRO A 90 1.96 9.92 -3.75
N TYR A 91 2.63 9.12 -4.59
CA TYR A 91 3.30 9.51 -5.82
C TYR A 91 2.62 8.91 -7.05
N GLY A 92 3.01 9.38 -8.24
CA GLY A 92 2.41 8.96 -9.51
C GLY A 92 1.08 9.66 -9.81
N ARG A 93 0.51 9.32 -10.97
CA ARG A 93 -0.79 9.81 -11.43
C ARG A 93 -1.80 8.68 -11.23
N GLY A 94 -2.89 8.97 -10.52
CA GLY A 94 -3.97 7.99 -10.35
C GLY A 94 -4.63 7.65 -11.68
N TRP A 95 -5.30 6.51 -11.70
CA TRP A 95 -6.15 6.08 -12.80
C TRP A 95 -7.43 6.92 -12.88
N ASP A 96 -7.98 7.02 -14.09
CA ASP A 96 -9.34 7.53 -14.26
C ASP A 96 -10.33 6.42 -13.87
N LEU A 97 -11.22 6.74 -12.94
CA LEU A 97 -12.19 5.80 -12.38
C LEU A 97 -13.58 5.97 -12.99
N ALA A 98 -13.76 6.90 -13.95
CA ALA A 98 -15.02 7.09 -14.66
C ALA A 98 -15.25 5.97 -15.70
N VAL A 99 -15.49 4.75 -15.22
CA VAL A 99 -15.71 3.54 -16.01
C VAL A 99 -17.03 2.87 -15.64
N GLU A 100 -17.81 2.42 -16.63
CA GLU A 100 -19.15 1.87 -16.40
C GLU A 100 -19.13 0.39 -15.97
N ARG A 101 -18.25 -0.42 -16.60
CA ARG A 101 -18.15 -1.87 -16.36
C ARG A 101 -16.69 -2.31 -16.29
N PRO A 102 -16.01 -2.10 -15.15
CA PRO A 102 -14.60 -2.43 -15.01
C PRO A 102 -14.37 -3.95 -14.96
N LEU A 103 -13.31 -4.42 -15.62
CA LEU A 103 -12.76 -5.76 -15.44
C LEU A 103 -11.38 -5.63 -14.77
N LEU A 104 -11.22 -6.26 -13.62
CA LEU A 104 -9.95 -6.28 -12.88
C LEU A 104 -9.25 -7.62 -13.10
N VAL A 105 -8.00 -7.57 -13.57
CA VAL A 105 -7.16 -8.75 -13.79
C VAL A 105 -5.81 -8.52 -13.11
N GLY A 106 -5.40 -9.44 -12.25
CA GLY A 106 -4.12 -9.39 -11.57
C GLY A 106 -3.46 -10.76 -11.57
N GLY A 107 -2.13 -10.78 -11.61
CA GLY A 107 -1.32 -11.99 -11.53
C GLY A 107 -0.15 -11.79 -10.57
N GLY A 108 0.07 -12.77 -9.69
CA GLY A 108 1.07 -12.66 -8.62
C GLY A 108 0.87 -11.41 -7.76
N ILE A 109 1.98 -10.76 -7.37
CA ILE A 109 1.94 -9.51 -6.58
C ILE A 109 1.30 -8.33 -7.33
N GLY A 110 1.07 -8.45 -8.64
CA GLY A 110 0.30 -7.48 -9.43
C GLY A 110 -1.17 -7.34 -8.99
N VAL A 111 -1.67 -8.25 -8.14
CA VAL A 111 -2.99 -8.14 -7.49
C VAL A 111 -3.04 -7.04 -6.42
N ALA A 112 -1.89 -6.61 -5.88
CA ALA A 112 -1.80 -5.71 -4.72
C ALA A 112 -2.67 -4.44 -4.79
N PRO A 113 -2.79 -3.69 -5.90
CA PRO A 113 -3.64 -2.49 -5.95
C PRO A 113 -5.13 -2.78 -6.13
N LEU A 114 -5.52 -4.01 -6.51
CA LEU A 114 -6.87 -4.30 -6.96
C LEU A 114 -7.94 -4.22 -5.87
N PRO A 115 -7.70 -4.61 -4.60
CA PRO A 115 -8.72 -4.45 -3.56
C PRO A 115 -9.10 -2.99 -3.33
N TYR A 116 -8.11 -2.09 -3.21
CA TYR A 116 -8.37 -0.64 -3.09
C TYR A 116 -9.01 -0.05 -4.35
N LEU A 117 -8.60 -0.47 -5.54
CA LEU A 117 -9.26 -0.05 -6.79
C LEU A 117 -10.74 -0.49 -6.81
N SER A 118 -11.01 -1.75 -6.47
CA SER A 118 -12.37 -2.31 -6.43
C SER A 118 -13.27 -1.52 -5.48
N GLU A 119 -12.78 -1.22 -4.28
CA GLU A 119 -13.49 -0.39 -3.30
C GLU A 119 -13.82 1.00 -3.87
N GLN A 120 -12.86 1.66 -4.53
CA GLN A 120 -13.06 2.99 -5.12
C GLN A 120 -13.97 3.00 -6.36
N LEU A 121 -14.14 1.86 -7.03
CA LEU A 121 -15.09 1.67 -8.13
C LEU A 121 -16.51 1.33 -7.65
N GLY A 122 -16.75 1.28 -6.34
CA GLY A 122 -18.06 0.97 -5.75
C GLY A 122 -18.22 -0.50 -5.31
N GLY A 123 -17.14 -1.26 -5.25
CA GLY A 123 -17.15 -2.71 -4.99
C GLY A 123 -17.56 -3.51 -6.23
N ALA A 124 -17.50 -4.84 -6.14
CA ALA A 124 -18.08 -5.66 -7.19
C ALA A 124 -19.61 -5.45 -7.19
N PRO A 125 -20.27 -5.18 -8.33
CA PRO A 125 -21.70 -5.47 -8.42
C PRO A 125 -21.87 -6.96 -8.09
N ALA A 126 -22.74 -7.24 -7.13
CA ALA A 126 -23.10 -8.60 -6.73
C ALA A 126 -23.54 -9.45 -7.94
#